data_AF-A0A972VEA2-F1
#
_entry.id   AF-A0A972VEA2-F1
#
_cell.length_a   1.000
_cell.length_b   1.000
_cell.length_c   1.000
_cell.angle_alpha   90.00
_cell.angle_beta   90.00
_cell.angle_gamma   90.00
#
_symmetry.space_group_name_H-M   'P 1'
#
loop_
_entity.id
_entity.type
_entity.pdbx_description
1 polymer ?
#
loop_
_entity_poly.entity_id
_entity_poly.type
_entity_poly.pdbx_seq_one_letter_code
_entity_poly.pdbx_strand_id
1 'polypeptide(L)' 'LIAAAWMQTKWPSSIVTAGAWCFVVGTVLFSGSLYGLSLSGIKWVGAITPFGGLAFLAGWACLACAAWKAG' A
#
# COMPACT_ATOMS: atom_id res chain seq x y z
N LEU A 1 -2.46 5.48 4.94
CA LEU A 1 -3.94 5.38 4.80
C LEU A 1 -4.63 6.73 5.02
N ILE A 2 -4.42 7.42 6.15
CA ILE A 2 -5.06 8.74 6.42
C ILE A 2 -4.75 9.76 5.32
N ALA A 3 -3.47 9.92 4.94
CA ALA A 3 -3.09 10.85 3.87
C ALA A 3 -3.72 10.49 2.50
N ALA A 4 -3.83 9.20 2.18
CA ALA A 4 -4.48 8.75 0.95
C ALA A 4 -5.99 9.01 0.97
N ALA A 5 -6.66 8.80 2.11
CA ALA A 5 -8.07 9.13 2.29
C ALA A 5 -8.32 10.65 2.20
N TRP A 6 -7.44 11.46 2.81
CA TRP A 6 -7.50 12.91 2.68
C TRP A 6 -7.26 13.39 1.25
N MET A 7 -6.35 12.76 0.53
CA MET A 7 -6.10 13.09 -0.88
C MET A 7 -7.31 12.75 -1.76
N GLN A 8 -8.06 11.68 -1.46
CA GLN A 8 -9.31 11.37 -2.17
C GLN A 8 -10.40 12.43 -1.99
N THR A 9 -10.51 13.06 -0.82
CA THR A 9 -11.54 14.11 -0.61
C THR A 9 -11.18 15.43 -1.29
N LYS A 10 -9.89 15.70 -1.49
CA LYS A 10 -9.40 16.92 -2.15
C LYS A 10 -9.26 16.76 -3.67
N TRP A 11 -8.82 15.60 -4.14
CA TRP A 11 -8.47 15.34 -5.54
C TRP A 11 -8.94 13.93 -5.97
N PRO A 12 -10.26 13.72 -6.12
CA PRO A 12 -10.80 12.43 -6.49
C PRO A 12 -10.33 12.07 -7.91
N SER A 13 -9.47 11.05 -8.00
CA SER A 13 -8.96 10.54 -9.27
C SER A 13 -8.73 9.03 -9.19
N SER A 14 -8.78 8.37 -10.35
CA SER A 14 -8.55 6.93 -10.44
C SER A 14 -7.15 6.54 -9.95
N ILE A 15 -6.15 7.42 -10.15
CA ILE A 15 -4.77 7.18 -9.71
C ILE A 15 -4.62 7.30 -8.19
N VAL A 16 -5.28 8.26 -7.53
CA VAL A 16 -5.29 8.36 -6.06
C VAL A 16 -6.01 7.15 -5.47
N THR A 17 -7.09 6.70 -6.10
CA THR A 17 -7.85 5.51 -5.67
C THR A 17 -7.03 4.24 -5.81
N ALA A 18 -6.34 4.04 -6.94
CA ALA A 18 -5.41 2.93 -7.12
C ALA A 18 -4.29 2.97 -6.06
N GLY A 19 -3.70 4.14 -5.80
CA GLY A 19 -2.69 4.31 -4.76
C GLY A 19 -3.19 3.97 -3.36
N ALA A 20 -4.41 4.39 -3.01
CA ALA A 20 -5.05 4.06 -1.74
C ALA A 20 -5.24 2.56 -1.55
N TRP A 21 -5.71 1.85 -2.59
CA TRP A 21 -5.83 0.39 -2.57
C TRP A 21 -4.48 -0.31 -2.45
N CYS A 22 -3.45 0.18 -3.13
CA CYS A 22 -2.08 -0.32 -2.99
C CYS A 22 -1.58 -0.23 -1.53
N PHE A 23 -1.89 0.86 -0.81
CA PHE A 23 -1.58 0.94 0.62
C PHE A 23 -2.37 -0.06 1.46
N VAL A 24 -3.66 -0.26 1.21
CA VAL A 24 -4.48 -1.22 1.96
C VAL A 24 -3.95 -2.64 1.76
N VAL A 25 -3.78 -3.06 0.50
CA VAL A 25 -3.25 -4.38 0.15
C VAL A 25 -1.83 -4.56 0.68
N GLY A 26 -0.98 -3.54 0.54
CA GLY A 26 0.37 -3.53 1.09
C GLY A 26 0.40 -3.76 2.60
N THR A 27 -0.47 -3.07 3.36
CA THR A 27 -0.60 -3.27 4.81
C THR A 27 -1.01 -4.69 5.16
N VAL A 28 -2.03 -5.23 4.50
CA VAL A 28 -2.51 -6.59 4.79
C VAL A 28 -1.44 -7.63 4.47
N LEU A 29 -0.80 -7.56 3.30
CA LEU A 29 0.24 -8.53 2.91
C LEU A 29 1.51 -8.40 3.75
N PHE A 30 1.97 -7.18 4.01
CA PHE A 30 3.20 -6.95 4.76
C PHE A 30 3.03 -7.28 6.24
N SER A 31 2.04 -6.69 6.91
CA SER A 31 1.82 -6.93 8.34
C SER A 31 1.30 -8.34 8.59
N GLY A 32 0.37 -8.83 7.76
CA GLY A 32 -0.19 -10.18 7.87
C GLY A 32 0.87 -11.27 7.72
N SER A 33 1.81 -11.12 6.77
CA SER A 33 2.91 -12.08 6.62
C SER A 33 3.86 -12.09 7.81
N LEU A 34 4.20 -10.92 8.37
CA LEU A 34 5.04 -10.82 9.57
C LEU A 34 4.36 -11.41 10.81
N TYR A 35 3.05 -11.19 10.99
CA TYR A 35 2.28 -11.81 12.06
C TYR A 35 2.17 -13.33 11.86
N GLY A 36 1.94 -13.77 10.63
CA GLY A 36 1.96 -15.20 10.30
C GLY A 36 3.33 -15.81 10.65
N LEU A 37 4.42 -15.17 10.24
CA LEU A 37 5.77 -15.62 10.54
C LEU A 37 6.06 -15.65 12.05
N SER A 38 5.67 -14.62 12.80
CA SER A 38 5.97 -14.52 14.24
C SER A 38 5.13 -15.46 15.10
N LEU A 39 3.86 -15.71 14.72
CA LEU A 39 2.95 -16.55 15.50
C LEU A 39 3.06 -18.03 15.12
N SER A 40 3.29 -18.36 13.84
CA SER A 40 3.35 -19.75 13.36
C SER A 40 4.77 -20.30 13.19
N GLY A 41 5.78 -19.44 13.06
CA GLY A 41 7.16 -19.84 12.74
C GLY A 41 7.36 -20.32 11.29
N ILE A 42 6.34 -20.31 10.44
CA ILE A 42 6.41 -20.78 9.05
C ILE A 42 7.16 -19.75 8.21
N LYS A 43 8.43 -20.03 7.92
CA LYS A 43 9.35 -19.14 7.19
C LYS A 43 8.86 -18.72 5.80
N TRP A 44 8.12 -19.59 5.12
CA TRP A 44 7.63 -19.33 3.76
C TRP A 44 6.63 -18.18 3.70
N VAL A 45 5.87 -17.94 4.77
CA VAL A 45 4.92 -16.81 4.84
C VAL A 45 5.67 -15.47 4.77
N GLY A 46 6.91 -15.41 5.26
CA GLY A 46 7.78 -14.23 5.13
C GLY A 46 8.19 -13.91 3.69
N ALA A 47 8.09 -14.85 2.75
CA ALA A 47 8.31 -14.58 1.33
C ALA A 47 7.19 -13.73 0.70
N ILE A 48 6.05 -13.55 1.39
CA ILE A 48 4.94 -12.68 0.97
C ILE A 48 5.25 -11.19 1.27
N THR A 49 6.05 -10.92 2.31
CA THR A 49 6.46 -9.56 2.73
C THR A 49 6.94 -8.64 1.60
N PRO A 50 7.84 -9.06 0.68
CA PRO A 50 8.29 -8.20 -0.41
C PRO A 50 7.16 -7.75 -1.34
N PHE A 51 6.12 -8.57 -1.56
CA PHE A 51 4.95 -8.15 -2.35
C PHE A 51 4.15 -7.05 -1.67
N GLY A 52 4.03 -7.10 -0.34
CA GLY A 52 3.45 -6.00 0.44
C GLY A 52 4.29 -4.71 0.33
N GLY A 53 5.62 -4.84 0.34
CA GLY A 53 6.54 -3.73 0.10
C GLY A 53 6.43 -3.12 -1.30
N LEU A 54 6.31 -3.95 -2.34
CA LEU A 54 6.08 -3.51 -3.72
C LEU A 54 4.74 -2.78 -3.86
N ALA A 55 3.68 -3.27 -3.20
CA ALA A 55 2.40 -2.58 -3.16
C ALA A 55 2.52 -1.20 -2.49
N PHE A 56 3.30 -1.07 -1.41
CA PHE A 56 3.57 0.25 -0.83
C PHE A 56 4.33 1.18 -1.76
N LEU A 57 5.34 0.69 -2.48
CA LEU A 57 6.07 1.49 -3.48
C LEU A 57 5.14 1.96 -4.60
N ALA A 58 4.29 1.08 -5.12
CA ALA A 58 3.27 1.44 -6.12
C ALA A 58 2.27 2.49 -5.58
N GLY A 59 1.84 2.35 -4.33
CA GLY A 59 0.97 3.30 -3.65
C GLY A 59 1.57 4.71 -3.61
N TRP A 60 2.84 4.84 -3.21
CA TRP A 60 3.55 6.11 -3.21
C TRP A 60 3.75 6.67 -4.63
N ALA A 61 4.11 5.84 -5.60
CA ALA A 61 4.26 6.27 -6.99
C ALA A 61 2.95 6.84 -7.56
N CYS A 62 1.81 6.20 -7.28
CA CYS A 62 0.50 6.71 -7.66
C CYS A 62 0.19 8.07 -7.03
N LEU A 63 0.44 8.26 -5.73
CA LEU A 63 0.21 9.54 -5.07
C LEU A 63 1.15 10.64 -5.59
N ALA A 64 2.42 10.33 -5.86
CA ALA A 64 3.38 11.27 -6.44
C ALA A 64 2.95 11.71 -7.84
N CYS A 65 2.58 10.76 -8.71
CA CYS A 65 2.06 11.05 -10.04
C CYS A 65 0.76 11.87 -10.00
N ALA A 66 -0.12 11.61 -9.04
CA ALA A 66 -1.33 12.39 -8.83
C ALA A 66 -1.00 13.84 -8.43
N ALA A 67 -0.07 14.01 -7.48
CA ALA A 67 0.36 15.33 -7.01
C ALA A 67 1.04 16.14 -8.11
N TRP A 68 1.87 15.52 -8.95
CA TRP A 68 2.49 16.19 -10.10
C TRP A 68 1.49 16.61 -11.18
N LYS A 69 0.39 15.87 -11.35
CA LYS A 69 -0.71 16.25 -12.26
C LYS A 69 -1.63 17.33 -11.68
N ALA A 70 -1.62 17.50 -10.37
CA ALA A 70 -2.50 18.41 -9.64
C ALA A 70 -1.89 19.82 -9.46
N GLY A 71 -0.57 19.94 -9.55
CA GLY A 71 0.15 21.22 -9.61
C GLY A 71 0.19 21.78 -11.03
#